data_AF-A0A965NFK7-F1
#
_entry.id   AF-A0A965NFK7-F1
#
_cell.length_a   1.000
_cell.length_b   1.000
_cell.length_c   1.000
_cell.angle_alpha   90.00
_cell.angle_beta   90.00
_cell.angle_gamma   90.00
#
_symmetry.space_group_name_H-M   'P 1'
#
loop_
_entity.id
_entity.type
_entity.pdbx_description
1 polymer ?
#
loop_
_entity_poly.entity_id
_entity_poly.type
_entity_poly.pdbx_seq_one_letter_code
_entity_poly.pdbx_strand_id
1 'polypeptide(L)' 'MTKLDALYLEYGQSAWVDNIRRDWLNDGTLQNLVDRGVRGVTSNPSIFAKAVASTDA' A
#
# COMPACT_ATOMS: atom_id res chain seq x y z
N MET A 1 16.84 -6.79 -0.98
CA MET A 1 16.59 -6.78 0.47
C MET A 1 16.56 -5.35 0.95
N THR A 2 15.39 -4.86 1.34
CA THR A 2 15.15 -3.50 1.85
C THR A 2 15.13 -3.49 3.38
N LYS A 3 15.03 -2.30 3.97
CA LYS A 3 14.78 -2.16 5.42
C LYS A 3 13.45 -2.79 5.86
N LEU A 4 12.45 -2.82 4.99
CA LEU A 4 11.16 -3.44 5.30
C LEU A 4 11.25 -4.97 5.29
N ASP A 5 12.09 -5.54 4.40
CA ASP A 5 12.38 -6.97 4.41
C ASP A 5 13.06 -7.38 5.73
N ALA A 6 14.07 -6.61 6.17
CA ALA A 6 14.76 -6.85 7.44
C ALA A 6 13.81 -6.72 8.64
N LEU A 7 12.92 -5.71 8.64
CA LEU A 7 11.93 -5.50 9.71
C LEU A 7 11.06 -6.74 9.95
N TYR A 8 10.66 -7.43 8.88
CA TYR A 8 9.91 -8.66 8.99
C TYR A 8 10.79 -9.87 9.35
N LEU A 9 11.90 -10.07 8.64
CA LEU A 9 12.70 -11.30 8.76
C LEU A 9 13.44 -11.39 10.10
N GLU A 10 13.89 -10.25 10.64
CA GLU A 10 14.68 -10.21 11.87
C GLU A 10 13.82 -9.95 13.11
N TYR A 11 12.73 -9.19 12.97
CA TYR A 11 11.93 -8.72 14.11
C TYR A 11 10.46 -9.17 14.06
N GLY A 12 10.02 -9.84 12.99
CA GLY A 12 8.65 -10.33 12.85
C GLY A 12 7.59 -9.25 12.61
N GLN A 13 8.00 -7.99 12.39
CA GLN A 13 7.07 -6.87 12.22
C GLN A 13 6.73 -6.65 10.73
N SER A 14 5.44 -6.63 10.40
CA SER A 14 4.95 -6.44 9.04
C SER A 14 4.62 -4.97 8.75
N ALA A 15 5.33 -4.36 7.81
CA ALA A 15 5.08 -2.98 7.39
C ALA A 15 3.91 -2.89 6.40
N TRP A 16 2.95 -2.01 6.68
CA TRP A 16 1.75 -1.78 5.87
C TRP A 16 1.70 -0.33 5.39
N VAL A 17 1.08 -0.11 4.22
CA VAL A 17 0.83 1.25 3.69
C VAL A 17 -0.60 1.66 4.04
N ASP A 18 -0.75 2.80 4.72
CA ASP A 18 -2.06 3.36 5.08
C ASP A 18 -2.69 4.15 3.93
N ASN A 19 -2.77 3.51 2.77
CA ASN A 19 -3.51 3.99 1.62
C ASN A 19 -3.74 2.85 0.62
N ILE A 20 -4.84 2.94 -0.13
CA ILE A 20 -5.05 2.14 -1.33
C ILE A 20 -5.78 2.98 -2.38
N ARG A 21 -5.27 2.94 -3.60
CA ARG A 21 -5.84 3.64 -4.75
C ARG A 21 -6.06 2.67 -5.90
N ARG A 22 -7.04 2.95 -6.76
CA ARG A 22 -7.38 2.09 -7.90
C ARG A 22 -6.31 2.10 -8.99
N ASP A 23 -5.67 3.25 -9.23
CA ASP A 23 -4.58 3.38 -10.21
C ASP A 23 -3.39 2.47 -9.89
N TRP A 24 -3.05 2.30 -8.61
CA TRP A 24 -1.96 1.41 -8.17
C TRP A 24 -2.11 -0.05 -8.59
N LEU A 25 -3.35 -0.51 -8.79
CA LEU A 25 -3.65 -1.86 -9.28
C LEU A 25 -3.36 -2.00 -10.78
N ASN A 26 -3.46 -0.90 -11.53
CA ASN A 26 -3.38 -0.89 -12.99
C ASN A 26 -1.99 -0.46 -13.50
N ASP A 27 -1.29 0.39 -12.76
CA ASP A 27 0.00 0.98 -13.17
C ASP A 27 1.23 0.23 -12.61
N GLY A 28 1.02 -0.83 -11.83
CA GLY A 28 2.08 -1.63 -11.22
C GLY A 28 2.66 -1.05 -9.92
N THR A 29 2.16 0.08 -9.43
CA THR A 29 2.62 0.68 -8.16
C THR A 29 2.43 -0.28 -6.98
N LEU A 30 1.30 -0.99 -6.91
CA LEU A 30 1.08 -1.94 -5.82
C LEU A 30 2.12 -3.08 -5.83
N GLN A 31 2.48 -3.58 -7.02
CA GLN A 31 3.51 -4.59 -7.16
C GLN A 31 4.87 -4.05 -6.70
N ASN A 32 5.23 -2.82 -7.11
CA ASN A 32 6.47 -2.18 -6.67
C ASN A 32 6.55 -2.02 -5.15
N LEU A 33 5.44 -1.71 -4.48
CA LEU A 33 5.39 -1.64 -3.01
C LEU A 33 5.67 -3.00 -2.38
N VAL A 34 5.08 -4.08 -2.91
CA VAL A 34 5.35 -5.46 -2.47
C VAL A 34 6.82 -5.80 -2.67
N ASP A 35 7.40 -5.49 -3.83
CA ASP A 35 8.82 -5.74 -4.15
C ASP A 35 9.77 -4.97 -3.22
N ARG A 36 9.29 -3.86 -2.64
CA ARG A 36 10.03 -3.06 -1.64
C ARG A 36 9.85 -3.56 -0.20
N GLY A 37 9.07 -4.62 0.02
CA GLY A 37 8.86 -5.27 1.31
C GLY A 37 7.59 -4.83 2.06
N VAL A 38 6.67 -4.11 1.42
CA VAL A 38 5.33 -3.85 1.99
C VAL A 38 4.54 -5.15 2.02
N ARG A 39 3.85 -5.42 3.13
CA ARG A 39 3.13 -6.69 3.36
C ARG A 39 1.62 -6.55 3.52
N GLY A 40 1.11 -5.32 3.44
CA GLY A 40 -0.32 -5.05 3.53
C GLY A 40 -0.65 -3.61 3.21
N VAL A 41 -1.94 -3.36 2.97
CA VAL A 41 -2.50 -2.04 2.73
C VAL A 41 -3.80 -1.90 3.52
N THR A 42 -4.14 -0.67 3.92
CA THR A 42 -5.42 -0.37 4.55
C THR A 42 -6.22 0.62 3.71
N SER A 43 -7.54 0.42 3.68
CA SER A 43 -8.51 1.46 3.34
C SER A 43 -9.12 1.98 4.63
N ASN A 44 -9.22 3.30 4.77
CA ASN A 44 -9.99 3.92 5.84
C ASN A 44 -11.11 4.78 5.24
N PRO A 45 -12.17 5.15 6.00
CA PRO A 45 -13.31 5.90 5.49
C PRO A 45 -12.92 7.23 4.83
N SER A 46 -11.86 7.89 5.31
CA SER A 46 -11.38 9.16 4.75
C SER A 46 -10.72 8.99 3.37
N ILE A 47 -10.04 7.86 3.13
CA ILE A 47 -9.49 7.49 1.83
C ILE A 47 -10.63 7.20 0.85
N PHE A 48 -11.67 6.50 1.31
CA PHE A 48 -12.81 6.15 0.46
C PHE A 48 -13.58 7.41 0.00
N ALA A 49 -13.83 8.34 0.92
CA ALA A 49 -14.47 9.62 0.58
C ALA A 49 -13.64 10.43 -0.42
N LYS A 50 -12.32 10.49 -0.25
CA LYS A 50 -11.41 11.15 -1.19
C LYS A 50 -11.43 10.49 -2.57
N ALA A 51 -11.39 9.16 -2.63
CA ALA A 51 -11.42 8.43 -3.90
C ALA A 51 -12.73 8.68 -4.67
N VAL A 52 -13.88 8.65 -4.00
CA VAL A 52 -15.18 8.96 -4.62
C VAL A 52 -15.22 10.42 -5.10
N ALA A 53 -14.77 11.37 -4.30
CA ALA A 53 -14.78 12.80 -4.67
C ALA A 53 -13.79 13.16 -5.79
N SER A 54 -12.77 12.33 -6.04
CA SER A 54 -11.77 12.54 -7.10
C SER A 54 -12.03 11.71 -8.36
N THR A 55 -13.18 11.02 -8.43
CA THR A 55 -13.65 10.40 -9.66
C THR A 55 -14.68 11.33 -10.31
N ASP A 56 -14.28 12.08 -11.34
CA ASP A 56 -15.22 12.77 -12.22
C ASP A 56 -15.86 11.75 -13.18
N ALA A 57 -17.13 11.96 -13.51
CA ALA A 57 -17.94 11.11 -14.39
C ALA A 57 -17.53 11.19 -15.87
#